data_AF-A0A8H5I082-F1
#
_entry.id   AF-A0A8H5I082-F1
#
_cell.length_a   1.000
_cell.length_b   1.000
_cell.length_c   1.000
_cell.angle_alpha   90.00
_cell.angle_beta   90.00
_cell.angle_gamma   90.00
#
_symmetry.space_group_name_H-M   'P 1'
#
loop_
_entity.id
_entity.type
_entity.pdbx_description
1 polymer ?
#
loop_
_entity_poly.entity_id
_entity_poly.type
_entity_poly.pdbx_seq_one_letter_code
_entity_poly.pdbx_strand_id
1 'polypeptide(L)'
;MRRIPFSHRTNMSASLPYGKPKPLSYPDAIRVFNDDDVMQNLKEACQKLSESGTELIKAFETISSQLHTFDKHSPPCSVDLLTPQWQGYQKEFTEIARQHRANAGIISGRLKSNSRLYSTLSPLYSTISPNTDQLGRGSVLCGHTASHRSNFRGWLFIISSDTMCNTRNLVETQLKLNADLASFHNEFMEVSNQKAANRKVLQDLTPKMAELEQTIRQIYLVNGQVTEPDVTLLAFSALRIPSTSRRRTKLSHRQLILPGSELSAVKKLYEALEQSENGIAHALYNSKVSHRQTDLTTTTRIAISSLVSEEILTTEPILTFFVSIWARLQADCLDILRWLQQDRKPSQTPSCIKAFVESGHTLYLSVADALDVYGTHSSLANKYL
;
A
#
# COMPACT_ATOMS: atom_id res chain seq x y z
N MET A 1 -12.13 -55.03 29.64
CA MET A 1 -12.46 -53.59 29.81
C MET A 1 -11.19 -52.82 30.13
N ARG A 2 -10.64 -52.08 29.15
CA ARG A 2 -9.51 -51.14 29.34
C ARG A 2 -10.03 -49.75 28.97
N ARG A 3 -9.91 -48.78 29.89
CA ARG A 3 -10.26 -47.37 29.67
C ARG A 3 -9.07 -46.64 29.07
N ILE A 4 -9.27 -46.02 27.92
CA ILE A 4 -8.35 -45.06 27.29
C ILE A 4 -8.81 -43.66 27.74
N PRO A 5 -7.96 -42.80 28.33
CA PRO A 5 -8.33 -41.41 28.59
C PRO A 5 -8.11 -40.57 27.32
N PHE A 6 -9.17 -39.89 26.89
CA PHE A 6 -9.12 -38.82 25.88
C PHE A 6 -8.36 -37.62 26.44
N SER A 7 -7.27 -37.20 25.77
CA SER A 7 -6.67 -35.89 26.00
C SER A 7 -7.38 -34.87 25.10
N HIS A 8 -8.04 -33.89 25.73
CA HIS A 8 -8.54 -32.73 25.01
C HIS A 8 -7.37 -31.79 24.69
N ARG A 9 -7.12 -31.62 23.39
CA ARG A 9 -6.43 -30.44 22.84
C ARG A 9 -7.25 -29.20 23.15
N THR A 10 -6.64 -28.21 23.80
CA THR A 10 -7.09 -26.81 23.73
C THR A 10 -6.09 -26.03 22.89
N ASN A 11 -6.36 -25.98 21.58
CA ASN A 11 -5.84 -24.90 20.74
C ASN A 11 -6.60 -23.64 21.14
N MET A 12 -5.97 -22.75 21.90
CA MET A 12 -6.52 -21.42 22.11
C MET A 12 -6.27 -20.58 20.86
N SER A 13 -7.30 -20.44 20.02
CA SER A 13 -7.36 -19.34 19.05
C SER A 13 -7.53 -18.05 19.85
N ALA A 14 -6.46 -17.28 20.01
CA ALA A 14 -6.51 -15.97 20.65
C ALA A 14 -7.12 -14.94 19.69
N SER A 15 -8.44 -15.00 19.50
CA SER A 15 -9.18 -13.86 18.95
C SER A 15 -9.11 -12.73 19.97
N LEU A 16 -8.46 -11.61 19.63
CA LEU A 16 -8.51 -10.38 20.42
C LEU A 16 -9.98 -10.00 20.67
N PRO A 17 -10.38 -9.69 21.93
CA PRO A 17 -11.77 -9.38 22.25
C PRO A 17 -12.22 -8.10 21.53
N TYR A 18 -13.48 -8.09 21.09
CA TYR A 18 -14.20 -6.90 20.61
C TYR A 18 -14.21 -5.81 21.71
N GLY A 19 -13.20 -4.95 21.73
CA GLY A 19 -13.03 -3.85 22.66
C GLY A 19 -12.94 -2.50 21.93
N LYS A 20 -13.09 -1.40 22.68
CA LYS A 20 -12.92 -0.03 22.16
C LYS A 20 -11.64 0.06 21.31
N PRO A 21 -11.67 0.80 20.18
CA PRO A 21 -10.52 0.87 19.30
C PRO A 21 -9.32 1.41 20.10
N LYS A 22 -8.14 0.83 19.87
CA LYS A 22 -6.87 1.17 20.56
C LYS A 22 -5.73 1.11 19.54
N PRO A 23 -4.64 1.89 19.74
CA PRO A 23 -3.42 1.70 18.98
C PRO A 23 -2.84 0.30 19.24
N LEU A 24 -2.17 -0.27 18.25
CA LEU A 24 -1.53 -1.58 18.39
C LEU A 24 -0.19 -1.44 19.09
N SER A 25 0.08 -2.31 20.05
CA SER A 25 1.46 -2.52 20.49
C SER A 25 2.24 -3.30 19.42
N TYR A 26 3.58 -3.22 19.46
CA TYR A 26 4.43 -4.00 18.55
C TYR A 26 4.17 -5.52 18.63
N PRO A 27 4.04 -6.14 19.83
CA PRO A 27 3.63 -7.54 19.92
C PRO A 27 2.25 -7.84 19.35
N ASP A 28 1.27 -6.94 19.52
CA ASP A 28 -0.05 -7.11 18.93
C ASP A 28 0.02 -7.11 17.41
N ALA A 29 0.80 -6.18 16.83
CA ALA A 29 1.00 -6.11 15.39
C ALA A 29 1.66 -7.39 14.83
N ILE A 30 2.67 -7.94 15.50
CA ILE A 30 3.25 -9.24 15.11
C ILE A 30 2.17 -10.32 15.12
N ARG A 31 1.36 -10.41 16.18
CA ARG A 31 0.26 -11.40 16.25
C ARG A 31 -0.75 -11.20 15.12
N VAL A 32 -1.07 -9.96 14.76
CA VAL A 32 -1.96 -9.65 13.64
C VAL A 32 -1.37 -10.16 12.33
N PHE A 33 -0.11 -9.80 12.03
CA PHE A 33 0.52 -10.14 10.75
C PHE A 33 0.90 -11.62 10.63
N ASN A 34 0.98 -12.37 11.72
CA ASN A 34 1.23 -13.82 11.73
C ASN A 34 -0.05 -14.65 11.92
N ASP A 35 -1.23 -14.02 11.91
CA ASP A 35 -2.51 -14.74 11.89
C ASP A 35 -2.79 -15.24 10.47
N ASP A 36 -3.07 -16.54 10.31
CA ASP A 36 -3.25 -17.19 9.02
C ASP A 36 -4.37 -16.54 8.17
N ASP A 37 -5.49 -16.19 8.80
CA ASP A 37 -6.60 -15.51 8.11
C ASP A 37 -6.11 -14.15 7.59
N VAL A 38 -5.31 -13.42 8.38
CA VAL A 38 -4.79 -12.11 7.99
C VAL A 38 -3.79 -12.20 6.84
N MET A 39 -2.85 -13.13 6.94
CA MET A 39 -1.84 -13.36 5.92
C MET A 39 -2.47 -13.74 4.58
N GLN A 40 -3.43 -14.65 4.61
CA GLN A 40 -4.13 -15.08 3.40
C GLN A 40 -4.93 -13.94 2.77
N ASN A 41 -5.66 -13.16 3.56
CA ASN A 41 -6.40 -12.00 3.07
C ASN A 41 -5.49 -10.94 2.44
N LEU A 42 -4.32 -10.69 3.03
CA LEU A 42 -3.36 -9.72 2.48
C LEU A 42 -2.79 -10.23 1.15
N LYS A 43 -2.43 -11.52 1.05
CA LYS A 43 -1.98 -12.16 -0.20
C LYS A 43 -3.03 -12.07 -1.30
N GLU A 44 -4.27 -12.43 -1.00
CA GLU A 44 -5.39 -12.35 -1.95
C GLU A 44 -5.64 -10.91 -2.42
N ALA A 45 -5.54 -9.95 -1.52
CA ALA A 45 -5.73 -8.55 -1.86
C ALA A 45 -4.59 -8.00 -2.72
N CYS A 46 -3.34 -8.36 -2.42
CA CYS A 46 -2.18 -8.10 -3.27
C CYS A 46 -2.32 -8.74 -4.66
N GLN A 47 -2.83 -9.97 -4.73
CA GLN A 47 -3.12 -10.63 -6.01
C GLN A 47 -4.17 -9.84 -6.80
N LYS A 48 -5.31 -9.52 -6.19
CA LYS A 48 -6.39 -8.74 -6.84
C LYS A 48 -5.90 -7.39 -7.32
N LEU A 49 -5.08 -6.68 -6.54
CA LEU A 49 -4.49 -5.41 -6.98
C LEU A 49 -3.60 -5.58 -8.23
N SER A 50 -2.84 -6.68 -8.31
CA SER A 50 -2.03 -7.00 -9.49
C SER A 50 -2.91 -7.30 -10.72
N GLU A 51 -4.04 -7.97 -10.50
CA GLU A 51 -5.06 -8.25 -11.52
C GLU A 51 -5.78 -6.97 -11.99
N SER A 52 -6.19 -6.09 -11.07
CA SER A 52 -6.81 -4.79 -11.38
C SER A 52 -5.91 -3.90 -12.23
N GLY A 53 -4.59 -3.91 -11.99
CA GLY A 53 -3.64 -3.23 -12.88
C GLY A 53 -3.68 -3.75 -14.32
N THR A 54 -3.95 -5.05 -14.51
CA THR A 54 -4.13 -5.64 -15.85
C THR A 54 -5.48 -5.29 -16.46
N GLU A 55 -6.53 -5.21 -15.65
CA GLU A 55 -7.86 -4.77 -16.09
C GLU A 55 -7.85 -3.31 -16.55
N LEU A 56 -7.14 -2.44 -15.84
CA LEU A 56 -6.94 -1.04 -16.22
C LEU A 56 -6.24 -0.91 -17.58
N ILE A 57 -5.20 -1.71 -17.86
CA ILE A 57 -4.56 -1.71 -19.20
C ILE A 57 -5.56 -2.08 -20.31
N LYS A 58 -6.39 -3.10 -20.09
CA LYS A 58 -7.44 -3.48 -21.07
C LYS A 58 -8.49 -2.38 -21.23
N ALA A 59 -8.81 -1.66 -20.15
CA ALA A 59 -9.72 -0.53 -20.19
C ALA A 59 -9.13 0.64 -21.00
N PHE A 60 -7.82 0.93 -20.86
CA PHE A 60 -7.10 1.88 -21.71
C PHE A 60 -7.21 1.50 -23.20
N GLU A 61 -6.97 0.23 -23.55
CA GLU A 61 -7.08 -0.27 -24.94
C GLU A 61 -8.50 -0.11 -25.51
N THR A 62 -9.50 -0.41 -24.67
CA THR A 62 -10.93 -0.28 -25.02
C THR A 62 -11.29 1.19 -25.30
N ILE A 63 -10.87 2.11 -24.43
CA ILE A 63 -11.12 3.55 -24.60
C ILE A 63 -10.35 4.09 -25.81
N SER A 64 -9.13 3.63 -26.06
CA SER A 64 -8.35 4.00 -27.26
C SER A 64 -9.13 3.72 -28.55
N SER A 65 -9.81 2.57 -28.61
CA SER A 65 -10.67 2.20 -29.75
C SER A 65 -11.91 3.11 -29.89
N GLN A 66 -12.49 3.53 -28.76
CA GLN A 66 -13.63 4.46 -28.73
C GLN A 66 -13.23 5.87 -29.15
N LEU A 67 -12.09 6.37 -28.66
CA LEU A 67 -11.52 7.66 -29.02
C LEU A 67 -11.12 7.72 -30.49
N HIS A 68 -10.55 6.64 -31.03
CA HIS A 68 -10.21 6.56 -32.45
C HIS A 68 -11.46 6.69 -33.33
N THR A 69 -12.58 6.12 -32.89
CA THR A 69 -13.87 6.31 -33.56
C THR A 69 -14.35 7.75 -33.43
N PHE A 70 -14.21 8.38 -32.27
CA PHE A 70 -14.58 9.79 -32.06
C PHE A 70 -13.74 10.76 -32.92
N ASP A 71 -12.43 10.53 -33.03
CA ASP A 71 -11.52 11.32 -33.85
C ASP A 71 -11.89 11.25 -35.34
N LYS A 72 -12.26 10.06 -35.85
CA LYS A 72 -12.71 9.87 -37.25
C LYS A 72 -13.98 10.64 -37.61
N HIS A 73 -14.86 10.87 -36.64
CA HIS A 73 -16.14 11.57 -36.85
C HIS A 73 -16.05 13.06 -36.48
N SER A 74 -14.88 13.53 -36.00
CA SER A 74 -14.66 14.93 -35.65
C SER A 74 -14.17 15.74 -36.86
N PRO A 75 -14.57 17.02 -37.02
CA PRO A 75 -14.13 17.85 -38.13
C PRO A 75 -12.60 18.03 -38.11
N PRO A 76 -11.91 17.98 -39.27
CA PRO A 76 -10.45 17.89 -39.35
C PRO A 76 -9.67 19.16 -38.95
N CYS A 77 -10.31 20.20 -38.40
CA CYS A 77 -9.72 21.55 -38.39
C CYS A 77 -9.62 22.28 -37.03
N SER A 78 -9.86 21.64 -35.87
CA SER A 78 -9.81 22.45 -34.62
C SER A 78 -9.53 21.73 -33.30
N VAL A 79 -9.24 20.43 -33.26
CA VAL A 79 -9.03 19.71 -31.98
C VAL A 79 -7.81 18.81 -32.11
N ASP A 80 -6.89 18.89 -31.15
CA ASP A 80 -5.80 17.92 -31.03
C ASP A 80 -6.39 16.51 -30.96
N LEU A 81 -5.82 15.57 -31.74
CA LEU A 81 -6.32 14.21 -31.78
C LEU A 81 -6.22 13.58 -30.39
N LEU A 82 -7.34 13.03 -29.89
CA LEU A 82 -7.42 12.50 -28.53
C LEU A 82 -6.73 11.14 -28.42
N THR A 83 -6.75 10.35 -29.48
CA THR A 83 -6.18 8.98 -29.48
C THR A 83 -4.67 8.96 -29.22
N PRO A 84 -3.82 9.77 -29.89
CA PRO A 84 -2.38 9.79 -29.62
C PRO A 84 -2.04 10.21 -28.18
N GLN A 85 -2.75 11.19 -27.63
CA GLN A 85 -2.57 11.63 -26.24
C GLN A 85 -2.91 10.50 -25.26
N TRP A 86 -4.06 9.85 -25.46
CA TRP A 86 -4.51 8.72 -24.65
C TRP A 86 -3.53 7.53 -24.67
N GLN A 87 -2.97 7.22 -25.84
CA GLN A 87 -1.92 6.20 -25.97
C GLN A 87 -0.63 6.58 -25.23
N GLY A 88 -0.33 7.87 -25.10
CA GLY A 88 0.74 8.36 -24.23
C GLY A 88 0.51 7.97 -22.77
N TYR A 89 -0.67 8.27 -22.23
CA TYR A 89 -1.04 7.91 -20.85
C TYR A 89 -1.05 6.40 -20.64
N GLN A 90 -1.52 5.62 -21.60
CA GLN A 90 -1.49 4.15 -21.53
C GLN A 90 -0.05 3.62 -21.37
N LYS A 91 0.90 4.17 -22.15
CA LYS A 91 2.31 3.77 -22.07
C LYS A 91 2.92 4.16 -20.72
N GLU A 92 2.64 5.37 -20.25
CA GLU A 92 3.10 5.85 -18.95
C GLU A 92 2.55 5.00 -17.80
N PHE A 93 1.24 4.72 -17.80
CA PHE A 93 0.61 3.83 -16.83
C PHE A 93 1.23 2.43 -16.84
N THR A 94 1.48 1.87 -18.03
CA THR A 94 2.08 0.53 -18.16
C THR A 94 3.48 0.49 -17.55
N GLU A 95 4.28 1.53 -17.78
CA GLU A 95 5.62 1.66 -17.20
C GLU A 95 5.56 1.85 -15.68
N ILE A 96 4.67 2.72 -15.17
CA ILE A 96 4.47 2.90 -13.72
C ILE A 96 4.03 1.60 -13.06
N ALA A 97 3.10 0.86 -13.66
CA ALA A 97 2.67 -0.45 -13.15
C ALA A 97 3.82 -1.46 -13.12
N ARG A 98 4.74 -1.42 -14.10
CA ARG A 98 5.97 -2.22 -14.07
C ARG A 98 6.88 -1.80 -12.92
N GLN A 99 7.05 -0.50 -12.69
CA GLN A 99 7.83 0.05 -11.59
C GLN A 99 7.23 -0.31 -10.22
N HIS A 100 5.90 -0.35 -10.07
CA HIS A 100 5.23 -0.82 -8.85
C HIS A 100 5.67 -2.24 -8.49
N ARG A 101 5.69 -3.16 -9.48
CA ARG A 101 6.10 -4.56 -9.27
C ARG A 101 7.57 -4.68 -8.93
N ALA A 102 8.43 -3.98 -9.66
CA ALA A 102 9.86 -3.97 -9.38
C ALA A 102 10.13 -3.44 -7.95
N ASN A 103 9.43 -2.38 -7.55
CA ASN A 103 9.53 -1.82 -6.22
C ASN A 103 9.03 -2.80 -5.13
N ALA A 104 7.92 -3.49 -5.37
CA ALA A 104 7.43 -4.54 -4.45
C ALA A 104 8.46 -5.66 -4.23
N GLY A 105 9.11 -6.12 -5.31
CA GLY A 105 10.18 -7.12 -5.21
C GLY A 105 11.40 -6.62 -4.43
N ILE A 106 11.80 -5.36 -4.64
CA ILE A 106 12.87 -4.71 -3.88
C ILE A 106 12.51 -4.65 -2.39
N ILE A 107 11.29 -4.17 -2.06
CA ILE A 107 10.80 -4.08 -0.68
C ILE A 107 10.80 -5.46 -0.03
N SER A 108 10.18 -6.47 -0.68
CA SER A 108 10.14 -7.85 -0.17
C SER A 108 11.56 -8.39 0.13
N GLY A 109 12.50 -8.20 -0.80
CA GLY A 109 13.89 -8.59 -0.60
C GLY A 109 14.54 -7.92 0.62
N ARG A 110 14.28 -6.63 0.84
CA ARG A 110 14.76 -5.91 2.04
C ARG A 110 14.12 -6.42 3.32
N LEU A 111 12.81 -6.67 3.33
CA LEU A 111 12.08 -7.18 4.49
C LEU A 111 12.57 -8.56 4.93
N LYS A 112 12.81 -9.47 3.98
CA LYS A 112 13.39 -10.79 4.26
C LYS A 112 14.81 -10.68 4.80
N SER A 113 15.60 -9.79 4.21
CA SER A 113 16.97 -9.55 4.68
C SER A 113 16.98 -8.97 6.11
N ASN A 114 16.00 -8.13 6.44
CA ASN A 114 15.85 -7.55 7.78
C ASN A 114 15.36 -8.60 8.80
N SER A 115 14.48 -9.51 8.38
CA SER A 115 14.09 -10.67 9.20
C SER A 115 15.27 -11.57 9.57
N ARG A 116 16.24 -11.74 8.66
CA ARG A 116 17.49 -12.46 8.96
C ARG A 116 18.38 -11.71 9.96
N LEU A 117 18.40 -10.38 9.89
CA LEU A 117 19.15 -9.54 10.83
C LEU A 117 18.65 -9.72 12.27
N TYR A 118 17.33 -9.78 12.48
CA TYR A 118 16.76 -10.09 13.79
C TYR A 118 17.28 -11.41 14.38
N SER A 119 17.40 -12.44 13.54
CA SER A 119 17.96 -13.74 13.94
C SER A 119 19.43 -13.61 14.36
N THR A 120 20.23 -12.82 13.65
CA THR A 120 21.63 -12.55 14.00
C THR A 120 21.79 -11.73 15.30
N LEU A 121 20.83 -10.86 15.60
CA LEU A 121 20.86 -10.01 16.80
C LEU A 121 20.31 -10.70 18.06
N SER A 122 19.47 -11.72 17.93
CA SER A 122 18.87 -12.46 19.06
C SER A 122 19.88 -13.00 20.10
N PRO A 123 21.01 -13.62 19.70
CA PRO A 123 22.01 -14.09 20.66
C PRO A 123 22.61 -12.96 21.50
N LEU A 124 22.75 -11.75 20.93
CA LEU A 124 23.26 -10.58 21.64
C LEU A 124 22.29 -10.10 22.73
N TYR A 125 20.99 -10.23 22.50
CA TYR A 125 19.98 -9.90 23.52
C TYR A 125 20.03 -10.89 24.70
N SER A 126 20.17 -12.18 24.40
CA SER A 126 20.22 -13.24 25.42
C SER A 126 21.40 -13.07 26.39
N THR A 127 22.54 -12.57 25.90
CA THR A 127 23.73 -12.28 26.73
C THR A 127 23.60 -11.07 27.67
N ILE A 128 22.58 -10.23 27.46
CA ILE A 128 22.38 -8.98 28.22
C ILE A 128 21.23 -9.14 29.25
N SER A 129 20.44 -10.20 29.15
CA SER A 129 19.35 -10.47 30.08
C SER A 129 19.89 -10.78 31.49
N PRO A 130 19.45 -10.06 32.53
CA PRO A 130 20.01 -10.15 33.89
C PRO A 130 19.75 -11.48 34.61
N ASN A 131 18.98 -12.40 34.02
CA ASN A 131 18.68 -13.71 34.62
C ASN A 131 19.69 -14.81 34.27
N THR A 132 20.80 -14.48 33.62
CA THR A 132 21.84 -15.46 33.25
C THR A 132 23.12 -15.20 34.06
N ASP A 133 23.14 -15.73 35.29
CA ASP A 133 24.33 -15.83 36.15
C ASP A 133 25.39 -16.78 35.56
N GLN A 134 25.98 -16.42 34.42
CA GLN A 134 27.13 -17.15 33.88
C GLN A 134 28.35 -16.23 33.70
N LEU A 135 29.14 -16.23 34.78
CA LEU A 135 30.61 -16.19 34.82
C LEU A 135 31.34 -15.70 33.55
N GLY A 136 31.87 -14.48 33.63
CA GLY A 136 33.31 -14.27 33.43
C GLY A 136 33.92 -14.45 32.04
N ARG A 137 33.33 -13.91 30.96
CA ARG A 137 34.04 -13.70 29.67
C ARG A 137 33.87 -12.28 29.12
N GLY A 138 34.36 -11.30 29.87
CA GLY A 138 34.25 -9.87 29.55
C GLY A 138 35.20 -9.32 28.47
N SER A 139 35.99 -10.13 27.74
CA SER A 139 37.07 -9.60 26.89
C SER A 139 37.00 -9.96 25.39
N VAL A 140 36.33 -11.05 25.00
CA VAL A 140 36.35 -11.50 23.58
C VAL A 140 35.29 -10.81 22.71
N LEU A 141 34.25 -10.21 23.29
CA LEU A 141 33.15 -9.61 22.53
C LEU A 141 33.43 -8.20 21.97
N CYS A 142 34.41 -7.47 22.50
CA CYS A 142 34.64 -6.06 22.13
C CYS A 142 35.05 -5.92 20.65
N GLY A 143 35.86 -6.84 20.13
CA GLY A 143 36.28 -6.87 18.71
C GLY A 143 35.14 -7.21 17.73
N HIS A 144 34.21 -8.08 18.11
CA HIS A 144 33.00 -8.35 17.31
C HIS A 144 32.00 -7.18 17.38
N THR A 145 31.98 -6.39 18.46
CA THR A 145 31.05 -5.24 18.55
C THR A 145 31.36 -4.11 17.55
N ALA A 146 32.62 -3.90 17.19
CA ALA A 146 33.01 -2.90 16.20
C ALA A 146 32.65 -3.34 14.78
N SER A 147 32.95 -4.60 14.44
CA SER A 147 32.58 -5.20 13.15
C SER A 147 31.07 -5.29 12.94
N HIS A 148 30.30 -5.66 13.98
CA HIS A 148 28.84 -5.65 13.90
C HIS A 148 28.28 -4.23 13.77
N ARG A 149 28.88 -3.22 14.43
CA ARG A 149 28.46 -1.81 14.30
C ARG A 149 28.76 -1.23 12.92
N SER A 150 29.96 -1.49 12.36
CA SER A 150 30.30 -1.03 11.01
C SER A 150 29.48 -1.73 9.93
N ASN A 151 29.28 -3.05 10.07
CA ASN A 151 28.44 -3.83 9.16
C ASN A 151 26.99 -3.36 9.24
N PHE A 152 26.45 -3.14 10.45
CA PHE A 152 25.08 -2.65 10.64
C PHE A 152 24.88 -1.23 10.11
N ARG A 153 25.84 -0.31 10.28
CA ARG A 153 25.80 1.03 9.68
C ARG A 153 25.79 0.99 8.15
N GLY A 154 26.66 0.17 7.55
CA GLY A 154 26.66 -0.04 6.09
C GLY A 154 25.35 -0.64 5.60
N TRP A 155 24.79 -1.58 6.38
CA TRP A 155 23.52 -2.22 6.09
C TRP A 155 22.33 -1.25 6.17
N LEU A 156 22.29 -0.38 7.19
CA LEU A 156 21.31 0.70 7.33
C LEU A 156 21.31 1.63 6.12
N PHE A 157 22.52 2.06 5.73
CA PHE A 157 22.72 3.05 4.68
C PHE A 157 22.28 2.52 3.30
N ILE A 158 22.59 1.25 3.01
CA ILE A 158 22.24 0.58 1.74
C ILE A 158 20.73 0.25 1.65
N ILE A 159 20.02 0.15 2.77
CA ILE A 159 18.63 -0.30 2.80
C ILE A 159 17.63 0.83 2.75
N SER A 160 17.98 2.03 3.21
CA SER A 160 16.99 3.09 3.40
C SER A 160 17.08 4.26 2.44
N SER A 161 18.25 4.68 1.97
CA SER A 161 18.31 5.92 1.15
C SER A 161 17.69 5.71 -0.22
N ASP A 162 18.31 4.86 -1.04
CA ASP A 162 18.07 4.86 -2.48
C ASP A 162 16.73 4.19 -2.82
N THR A 163 16.37 3.14 -2.10
CA THR A 163 15.11 2.42 -2.33
C THR A 163 13.89 3.19 -1.82
N MET A 164 14.02 3.95 -0.73
CA MET A 164 12.96 4.87 -0.30
C MET A 164 12.82 6.05 -1.25
N CYS A 165 13.94 6.60 -1.74
CA CYS A 165 13.94 7.64 -2.77
C CYS A 165 13.22 7.16 -4.04
N ASN A 166 13.52 5.95 -4.50
CA ASN A 166 12.83 5.34 -5.65
C ASN A 166 11.32 5.21 -5.41
N THR A 167 10.89 4.81 -4.21
CA THR A 167 9.46 4.74 -3.88
C THR A 167 8.81 6.14 -3.87
N ARG A 168 9.50 7.17 -3.38
CA ARG A 168 8.99 8.55 -3.40
C ARG A 168 8.87 9.09 -4.83
N ASN A 169 9.89 8.89 -5.66
CA ASN A 169 9.84 9.25 -7.08
C ASN A 169 8.71 8.54 -7.81
N LEU A 170 8.44 7.28 -7.46
CA LEU A 170 7.33 6.52 -8.00
C LEU A 170 5.96 7.11 -7.60
N VAL A 171 5.81 7.54 -6.33
CA VAL A 171 4.63 8.27 -5.86
C VAL A 171 4.44 9.57 -6.63
N GLU A 172 5.50 10.35 -6.81
CA GLU A 172 5.46 11.61 -7.57
C GLU A 172 5.06 11.39 -9.04
N THR A 173 5.61 10.34 -9.67
CA THR A 173 5.30 9.97 -11.04
C THR A 173 3.84 9.53 -11.17
N GLN A 174 3.33 8.73 -10.23
CA GLN A 174 1.93 8.33 -10.18
C GLN A 174 1.00 9.54 -9.98
N LEU A 175 1.33 10.44 -9.04
CA LEU A 175 0.54 11.64 -8.81
C LEU A 175 0.47 12.55 -10.03
N LYS A 176 1.58 12.66 -10.77
CA LYS A 176 1.61 13.39 -12.04
C LYS A 176 0.67 12.74 -13.07
N LEU A 177 0.74 11.42 -13.25
CA LEU A 177 -0.18 10.72 -14.15
C LEU A 177 -1.64 10.93 -13.75
N ASN A 178 -1.96 10.87 -12.45
CA ASN A 178 -3.32 11.10 -11.94
C ASN A 178 -3.82 12.51 -12.29
N ALA A 179 -2.97 13.52 -12.12
CA ALA A 179 -3.28 14.89 -12.47
C ALA A 179 -3.48 15.07 -13.99
N ASP A 180 -2.61 14.47 -14.80
CA ASP A 180 -2.69 14.53 -16.26
C ASP A 180 -3.97 13.83 -16.78
N LEU A 181 -4.32 12.66 -16.22
CA LEU A 181 -5.56 11.94 -16.53
C LEU A 181 -6.81 12.72 -16.09
N ALA A 182 -6.77 13.39 -14.94
CA ALA A 182 -7.85 14.25 -14.48
C ALA A 182 -8.02 15.49 -15.37
N SER A 183 -6.91 16.10 -15.83
CA SER A 183 -6.94 17.20 -16.79
C SER A 183 -7.57 16.76 -18.11
N PHE A 184 -7.10 15.63 -18.66
CA PHE A 184 -7.65 15.04 -19.88
C PHE A 184 -9.15 14.75 -19.73
N HIS A 185 -9.57 14.19 -18.60
CA HIS A 185 -10.99 13.95 -18.32
C HIS A 185 -11.79 15.25 -18.35
N ASN A 186 -11.31 16.32 -17.71
CA ASN A 186 -11.98 17.61 -17.67
C ASN A 186 -12.08 18.25 -19.07
N GLU A 187 -10.98 18.28 -19.82
CA GLU A 187 -10.94 18.79 -21.19
C GLU A 187 -11.89 18.01 -22.11
N PHE A 188 -11.87 16.69 -22.02
CA PHE A 188 -12.77 15.84 -22.79
C PHE A 188 -14.25 16.08 -22.42
N MET A 189 -14.54 16.28 -21.14
CA MET A 189 -15.87 16.62 -20.64
C MET A 189 -16.35 17.96 -21.19
N GLU A 190 -15.50 18.99 -21.23
CA GLU A 190 -15.82 20.31 -21.78
C GLU A 190 -16.15 20.23 -23.28
N VAL A 191 -15.27 19.60 -24.07
CA VAL A 191 -15.46 19.43 -25.52
C VAL A 191 -16.73 18.63 -25.83
N SER A 192 -16.99 17.58 -25.06
CA SER A 192 -18.17 16.73 -25.24
C SER A 192 -19.47 17.44 -24.82
N ASN A 193 -19.43 18.31 -23.82
CA ASN A 193 -20.60 19.04 -23.33
C ASN A 193 -21.07 20.16 -24.28
N GLN A 194 -20.16 20.71 -25.10
CA GLN A 194 -20.52 21.65 -26.16
C GLN A 194 -21.43 20.99 -27.21
N LYS A 195 -21.30 19.67 -27.42
CA LYS A 195 -22.03 18.89 -28.43
C LYS A 195 -23.31 18.21 -27.90
N ALA A 196 -23.57 18.20 -26.59
CA ALA A 196 -24.63 17.40 -25.98
C ALA A 196 -25.79 18.24 -25.39
N ALA A 197 -27.04 17.78 -25.60
CA ALA A 197 -28.26 18.39 -25.06
C ALA A 197 -28.49 18.08 -23.56
N ASN A 198 -27.93 16.99 -23.04
CA ASN A 198 -28.04 16.57 -21.63
C ASN A 198 -26.74 16.83 -20.87
N ARG A 199 -26.65 18.04 -20.26
CA ARG A 199 -25.42 18.54 -19.62
C ARG A 199 -25.29 18.19 -18.13
N LYS A 200 -26.40 18.11 -17.38
CA LYS A 200 -26.38 18.15 -15.92
C LYS A 200 -25.75 16.92 -15.23
N VAL A 201 -26.03 15.70 -15.70
CA VAL A 201 -25.68 14.48 -14.93
C VAL A 201 -24.17 14.19 -14.91
N LEU A 202 -23.46 14.51 -15.99
CA LEU A 202 -22.01 14.30 -16.08
C LEU A 202 -21.19 15.52 -15.62
N GLN A 203 -21.80 16.70 -15.45
CA GLN A 203 -21.15 17.88 -14.87
C GLN A 203 -20.79 17.67 -13.39
N ASP A 204 -21.54 16.83 -12.68
CA ASP A 204 -21.28 16.52 -11.27
C ASP A 204 -20.03 15.65 -11.07
N LEU A 205 -19.49 15.02 -12.13
CA LEU A 205 -18.30 14.15 -12.03
C LEU A 205 -17.00 14.95 -11.98
N THR A 206 -16.86 16.00 -12.79
CA THR A 206 -15.65 16.86 -12.83
C THR A 206 -15.21 17.37 -11.46
N PRO A 207 -16.06 18.05 -10.66
CA PRO A 207 -15.65 18.54 -9.35
C PRO A 207 -15.32 17.40 -8.38
N LYS A 208 -15.99 16.24 -8.50
CA LYS A 208 -15.71 15.06 -7.68
C LYS A 208 -14.37 14.41 -8.02
N MET A 209 -13.99 14.37 -9.30
CA MET A 209 -12.68 13.86 -9.73
C MET A 209 -11.55 14.76 -9.23
N ALA A 210 -11.72 16.08 -9.29
CA ALA A 210 -10.76 17.03 -8.73
C ALA A 210 -10.63 16.88 -7.20
N GLU A 211 -11.74 16.72 -6.48
CA GLU A 211 -11.74 16.45 -5.04
C GLU A 211 -11.04 15.13 -4.70
N LEU A 212 -11.26 14.08 -5.50
CA LEU A 212 -10.58 12.80 -5.35
C LEU A 212 -9.06 12.94 -5.52
N GLU A 213 -8.59 13.54 -6.63
CA GLU A 213 -7.16 13.77 -6.88
C GLU A 213 -6.52 14.58 -5.75
N GLN A 214 -7.16 15.67 -5.34
CA GLN A 214 -6.67 16.51 -4.26
C GLN A 214 -6.57 15.74 -2.94
N THR A 215 -7.59 14.94 -2.60
CA THR A 215 -7.61 14.14 -1.37
C THR A 215 -6.45 13.13 -1.37
N ILE A 216 -6.22 12.45 -2.48
CA ILE A 216 -5.14 11.47 -2.64
C ILE A 216 -3.77 12.14 -2.51
N ARG A 217 -3.59 13.30 -3.14
CA ARG A 217 -2.37 14.10 -3.01
C ARG A 217 -2.09 14.51 -1.57
N GLN A 218 -3.12 14.91 -0.82
CA GLN A 218 -3.00 15.23 0.60
C GLN A 218 -2.66 13.99 1.44
N ILE A 219 -3.23 12.82 1.14
CA ILE A 219 -2.90 11.55 1.81
C ILE A 219 -1.40 11.27 1.70
N TYR A 220 -0.82 11.36 0.50
CA TYR A 220 0.60 11.15 0.31
C TYR A 220 1.47 12.20 0.99
N LEU A 221 1.06 13.47 0.95
CA LEU A 221 1.78 14.55 1.62
C LEU A 221 1.87 14.31 3.14
N VAL A 222 0.73 14.01 3.77
CA VAL A 222 0.69 13.77 5.22
C VAL A 222 1.43 12.49 5.58
N ASN A 223 1.23 11.40 4.84
CA ASN A 223 1.95 10.14 5.07
C ASN A 223 3.48 10.31 4.89
N GLY A 224 3.92 11.14 3.96
CA GLY A 224 5.34 11.44 3.72
C GLY A 224 6.01 12.26 4.83
N GLN A 225 5.22 12.97 5.65
CA GLN A 225 5.71 13.76 6.78
C GLN A 225 5.87 12.95 8.08
N VAL A 226 5.33 11.74 8.14
CA VAL A 226 5.42 10.89 9.33
C VAL A 226 6.82 10.27 9.42
N THR A 227 7.66 10.81 10.31
CA THR A 227 9.09 10.46 10.39
C THR A 227 9.39 9.27 11.31
N GLU A 228 8.55 9.01 12.33
CA GLU A 228 8.67 7.86 13.22
C GLU A 228 7.27 7.19 13.41
N PRO A 229 6.68 6.62 12.35
CA PRO A 229 5.31 6.10 12.42
C PRO A 229 5.23 4.89 13.34
N ASP A 230 4.28 4.90 14.28
CA ASP A 230 3.94 3.70 15.05
C ASP A 230 3.56 2.52 14.14
N VAL A 231 3.74 1.29 14.64
CA VAL A 231 3.41 0.04 13.93
C VAL A 231 1.94 0.01 13.46
N THR A 232 1.08 0.76 14.14
CA THR A 232 -0.33 0.92 13.78
C THR A 232 -0.51 1.50 12.37
N LEU A 233 0.38 2.37 11.88
CA LEU A 233 0.27 2.93 10.51
C LEU A 233 0.50 1.84 9.45
N LEU A 234 1.50 0.99 9.64
CA LEU A 234 1.77 -0.14 8.74
C LEU A 234 0.65 -1.18 8.78
N ALA A 235 0.11 -1.46 9.97
CA ALA A 235 -1.08 -2.31 10.09
C ALA A 235 -2.26 -1.67 9.35
N PHE A 236 -2.53 -0.39 9.57
CA PHE A 236 -3.63 0.32 8.92
C PHE A 236 -3.53 0.30 7.38
N SER A 237 -2.36 0.59 6.81
CA SER A 237 -2.16 0.56 5.36
C SER A 237 -2.30 -0.86 4.78
N ALA A 238 -1.76 -1.88 5.47
CA ALA A 238 -1.92 -3.27 5.06
C ALA A 238 -3.40 -3.71 5.09
N LEU A 239 -4.17 -3.27 6.08
CA LEU A 239 -5.59 -3.63 6.22
C LEU A 239 -6.50 -2.87 5.25
N ARG A 240 -6.06 -1.73 4.71
CA ARG A 240 -6.80 -1.02 3.64
C ARG A 240 -6.79 -1.79 2.32
N ILE A 241 -5.69 -2.47 1.98
CA ILE A 241 -5.55 -3.22 0.73
C ILE A 241 -6.67 -4.28 0.56
N PRO A 242 -7.01 -5.12 1.57
CA PRO A 242 -8.16 -6.03 1.48
C PRO A 242 -9.52 -5.34 1.54
N SER A 243 -9.62 -4.17 2.18
CA SER A 243 -10.88 -3.47 2.43
C SER A 243 -11.44 -2.79 1.19
N THR A 244 -10.61 -2.50 0.18
CA THR A 244 -11.06 -2.09 -1.15
C THR A 244 -11.68 -3.24 -1.95
N SER A 245 -11.48 -4.49 -1.53
CA SER A 245 -12.18 -5.64 -2.10
C SER A 245 -13.56 -5.79 -1.46
N ARG A 246 -14.62 -5.96 -2.27
CA ARG A 246 -16.04 -6.01 -1.84
C ARG A 246 -16.42 -7.09 -0.81
N ARG A 247 -15.47 -7.90 -0.32
CA ARG A 247 -15.68 -8.86 0.77
C ARG A 247 -15.12 -8.28 2.07
N ARG A 248 -16.03 -7.89 2.99
CA ARG A 248 -15.68 -7.57 4.38
C ARG A 248 -15.05 -8.79 5.05
N THR A 249 -13.76 -8.73 5.36
CA THR A 249 -13.02 -9.76 6.09
C THR A 249 -13.08 -9.49 7.59
N LYS A 250 -12.76 -10.47 8.46
CA LYS A 250 -12.66 -10.28 9.92
C LYS A 250 -11.74 -9.10 10.31
N LEU A 251 -10.77 -8.79 9.45
CA LEU A 251 -9.86 -7.66 9.55
C LEU A 251 -10.53 -6.29 9.41
N SER A 252 -11.54 -6.16 8.54
CA SER A 252 -12.32 -4.92 8.38
C SER A 252 -13.08 -4.52 9.66
N HIS A 253 -13.20 -5.43 10.62
CA HIS A 253 -13.78 -5.17 11.95
C HIS A 253 -12.76 -4.69 13.00
N ARG A 254 -11.46 -4.74 12.72
CA ARG A 254 -10.44 -4.16 13.63
C ARG A 254 -10.36 -2.66 13.38
N GLN A 255 -11.19 -1.89 14.07
CA GLN A 255 -11.04 -0.44 14.10
C GLN A 255 -9.72 -0.09 14.81
N LEU A 256 -8.68 0.23 14.02
CA LEU A 256 -7.42 0.75 14.54
C LEU A 256 -7.59 2.24 14.85
N ILE A 257 -7.20 2.67 16.05
CA ILE A 257 -7.00 4.10 16.31
C ILE A 257 -5.62 4.44 15.78
N LEU A 258 -5.53 5.40 14.87
CA LEU A 258 -4.28 6.04 14.49
C LEU A 258 -3.93 7.07 15.60
N PRO A 259 -2.96 6.79 16.50
CA PRO A 259 -2.72 7.62 17.68
C PRO A 259 -1.96 8.91 17.35
N GLY A 260 -2.35 10.04 17.95
CA GLY A 260 -1.65 11.32 17.78
C GLY A 260 -2.29 12.25 16.74
N SER A 261 -1.87 13.52 16.75
CA SER A 261 -2.45 14.58 15.90
C SER A 261 -2.23 14.32 14.41
N GLU A 262 -1.01 13.91 14.01
CA GLU A 262 -0.63 13.62 12.62
C GLU A 262 -1.47 12.47 12.05
N LEU A 263 -1.56 11.39 12.82
CA LEU A 263 -2.29 10.18 12.50
C LEU A 263 -3.83 10.40 12.51
N SER A 264 -4.33 11.37 13.27
CA SER A 264 -5.73 11.82 13.17
C SER A 264 -6.05 12.58 11.88
N ALA A 265 -5.07 13.32 11.33
CA ALA A 265 -5.23 14.01 10.04
C ALA A 265 -5.30 13.00 8.89
N VAL A 266 -4.44 11.97 8.93
CA VAL A 266 -4.49 10.82 8.01
C VAL A 266 -5.87 10.17 8.05
N LYS A 267 -6.44 9.93 9.24
CA LYS A 267 -7.78 9.35 9.38
C LYS A 267 -8.86 10.20 8.68
N LYS A 268 -8.88 11.51 8.90
CA LYS A 268 -9.86 12.42 8.29
C LYS A 268 -9.78 12.43 6.77
N LEU A 269 -8.56 12.38 6.21
CA LEU A 269 -8.35 12.29 4.78
C LEU A 269 -8.91 10.98 4.20
N TYR A 270 -8.78 9.87 4.93
CA TYR A 270 -9.37 8.61 4.50
C TYR A 270 -10.89 8.55 4.61
N GLU A 271 -11.47 9.23 5.60
CA GLU A 271 -12.93 9.43 5.68
C GLU A 271 -13.44 10.28 4.51
N ALA A 272 -12.71 11.34 4.13
CA ALA A 272 -13.01 12.16 2.96
C ALA A 272 -12.87 11.35 1.65
N LEU A 273 -11.86 10.49 1.56
CA LEU A 273 -11.66 9.61 0.40
C LEU A 273 -12.85 8.66 0.22
N GLU A 274 -13.32 8.02 1.29
CA GLU A 274 -14.50 7.13 1.24
C GLU A 274 -15.77 7.90 0.82
N GLN A 275 -15.94 9.14 1.28
CA GLN A 275 -17.05 9.99 0.85
C GLN A 275 -16.97 10.34 -0.65
N SER A 276 -15.77 10.70 -1.13
CA SER A 276 -15.54 11.02 -2.54
C SER A 276 -15.77 9.81 -3.44
N GLU A 277 -15.23 8.64 -3.07
CA GLU A 277 -15.45 7.37 -3.76
C GLU A 277 -16.94 7.04 -3.91
N ASN A 278 -17.70 7.09 -2.79
CA ASN A 278 -19.14 6.85 -2.81
C ASN A 278 -19.87 7.88 -3.70
N GLY A 279 -19.48 9.15 -3.62
CA GLY A 279 -20.03 10.22 -4.43
C GLY A 279 -19.83 9.98 -5.94
N ILE A 280 -18.63 9.55 -6.34
CA ILE A 280 -18.29 9.21 -7.73
C ILE A 280 -19.07 7.97 -8.17
N ALA A 281 -19.10 6.92 -7.35
CA ALA A 281 -19.81 5.68 -7.65
C ALA A 281 -21.31 5.94 -7.91
N HIS A 282 -21.95 6.77 -7.07
CA HIS A 282 -23.33 7.19 -7.27
C HIS A 282 -23.53 7.99 -8.56
N ALA A 283 -22.66 8.96 -8.85
CA ALA A 283 -22.74 9.76 -10.07
C ALA A 283 -22.54 8.91 -11.34
N LEU A 284 -21.57 7.98 -11.33
CA LEU A 284 -21.35 7.03 -12.43
C LEU A 284 -22.54 6.08 -12.61
N TYR A 285 -23.11 5.56 -11.52
CA TYR A 285 -24.30 4.71 -11.58
C TYR A 285 -25.49 5.46 -12.19
N ASN A 286 -25.78 6.66 -11.70
CA ASN A 286 -26.86 7.50 -12.22
C ASN A 286 -26.66 7.83 -13.70
N SER A 287 -25.42 8.09 -14.11
CA SER A 287 -25.06 8.33 -15.52
C SER A 287 -25.32 7.10 -16.39
N LYS A 288 -24.91 5.91 -15.94
CA LYS A 288 -25.13 4.63 -16.65
C LYS A 288 -26.61 4.29 -16.78
N VAL A 289 -27.41 4.54 -15.74
CA VAL A 289 -28.86 4.26 -15.74
C VAL A 289 -29.61 5.26 -16.63
N SER A 290 -29.28 6.54 -16.54
CA SER A 290 -29.97 7.61 -17.29
C SER A 290 -29.64 7.59 -18.78
N HIS A 291 -28.47 7.07 -19.16
CA HIS A 291 -27.98 7.06 -20.53
C HIS A 291 -27.72 5.64 -21.03
N ARG A 292 -28.74 4.78 -21.04
CA ARG A 292 -28.66 3.42 -21.60
C ARG A 292 -28.20 3.43 -23.08
N GLN A 293 -26.89 3.39 -23.30
CA GLN A 293 -26.18 3.13 -24.58
C GLN A 293 -26.68 3.89 -25.83
N THR A 294 -27.30 5.07 -25.70
CA THR A 294 -27.88 5.76 -26.87
C THR A 294 -26.87 6.59 -27.67
N ASP A 295 -25.67 6.86 -27.13
CA ASP A 295 -24.68 7.73 -27.76
C ASP A 295 -23.23 7.30 -27.43
N LEU A 296 -22.38 7.26 -28.48
CA LEU A 296 -20.95 6.94 -28.38
C LEU A 296 -20.23 7.93 -27.47
N THR A 297 -20.49 9.24 -27.59
CA THR A 297 -19.82 10.27 -26.78
C THR A 297 -20.14 10.10 -25.30
N THR A 298 -21.38 9.78 -24.96
CA THR A 298 -21.79 9.51 -23.57
C THR A 298 -21.16 8.23 -23.03
N THR A 299 -21.07 7.18 -23.86
CA THR A 299 -20.42 5.92 -23.47
C THR A 299 -18.93 6.12 -23.21
N THR A 300 -18.23 6.84 -24.08
CA THR A 300 -16.81 7.18 -23.92
C THR A 300 -16.57 8.04 -22.68
N ARG A 301 -17.43 9.03 -22.40
CA ARG A 301 -17.36 9.85 -21.18
C ARG A 301 -17.45 9.01 -19.90
N ILE A 302 -18.41 8.09 -19.85
CA ILE A 302 -18.56 7.18 -18.71
C ILE A 302 -17.35 6.25 -18.58
N ALA A 303 -16.83 5.74 -19.70
CA ALA A 303 -15.67 4.86 -19.71
C ALA A 303 -14.41 5.56 -19.18
N ILE A 304 -14.10 6.77 -19.67
CA ILE A 304 -12.97 7.58 -19.19
C ILE A 304 -13.15 7.92 -17.71
N SER A 305 -14.33 8.40 -17.31
CA SER A 305 -14.60 8.74 -15.90
C SER A 305 -14.43 7.53 -14.96
N SER A 306 -14.88 6.36 -15.41
CA SER A 306 -14.72 5.10 -14.68
C SER A 306 -13.25 4.72 -14.57
N LEU A 307 -12.49 4.79 -15.67
CA LEU A 307 -11.08 4.45 -15.66
C LEU A 307 -10.27 5.39 -14.77
N VAL A 308 -10.45 6.70 -14.89
CA VAL A 308 -9.67 7.68 -14.12
C VAL A 308 -9.91 7.51 -12.61
N SER A 309 -11.17 7.35 -12.19
CA SER A 309 -11.44 7.08 -10.77
C SER A 309 -10.90 5.73 -10.30
N GLU A 310 -11.07 4.68 -11.09
CA GLU A 310 -10.58 3.34 -10.75
C GLU A 310 -9.05 3.28 -10.67
N GLU A 311 -8.36 3.95 -11.58
CA GLU A 311 -6.91 4.09 -11.60
C GLU A 311 -6.41 4.76 -10.31
N ILE A 312 -6.96 5.94 -9.98
CA ILE A 312 -6.59 6.71 -8.78
C ILE A 312 -6.85 5.91 -7.50
N LEU A 313 -8.01 5.24 -7.40
CA LEU A 313 -8.41 4.47 -6.23
C LEU A 313 -7.65 3.14 -6.09
N THR A 314 -7.19 2.56 -7.19
CA THR A 314 -6.43 1.29 -7.18
C THR A 314 -4.97 1.51 -6.79
N THR A 315 -4.37 2.62 -7.20
CA THR A 315 -2.93 2.88 -6.98
C THR A 315 -2.63 3.46 -5.59
N GLU A 316 -3.59 4.16 -4.95
CA GLU A 316 -3.38 4.72 -3.61
C GLU A 316 -3.01 3.70 -2.53
N PRO A 317 -3.78 2.62 -2.33
CA PRO A 317 -3.54 1.74 -1.19
C PRO A 317 -2.17 1.06 -1.26
N ILE A 318 -1.71 0.71 -2.46
CA ILE A 318 -0.42 0.02 -2.66
C ILE A 318 0.78 0.94 -2.43
N LEU A 319 0.73 2.18 -2.91
CA LEU A 319 1.81 3.14 -2.73
C LEU A 319 1.88 3.65 -1.28
N THR A 320 0.74 3.92 -0.65
CA THR A 320 0.68 4.18 0.80
C THR A 320 1.28 3.01 1.58
N PHE A 321 0.97 1.77 1.19
CA PHE A 321 1.55 0.60 1.83
C PHE A 321 3.07 0.56 1.68
N PHE A 322 3.62 0.78 0.48
CA PHE A 322 5.06 0.85 0.28
C PHE A 322 5.74 1.93 1.14
N VAL A 323 5.18 3.13 1.17
CA VAL A 323 5.72 4.24 1.99
C VAL A 323 5.68 3.89 3.48
N SER A 324 4.59 3.31 3.96
CA SER A 324 4.45 2.93 5.38
C SER A 324 5.43 1.82 5.79
N ILE A 325 5.72 0.87 4.90
CA ILE A 325 6.72 -0.19 5.13
C ILE A 325 8.09 0.45 5.33
N TRP A 326 8.47 1.33 4.41
CA TRP A 326 9.75 2.02 4.48
C TRP A 326 9.90 2.84 5.74
N ALA A 327 8.91 3.65 6.08
CA ALA A 327 8.97 4.51 7.25
C ALA A 327 9.08 3.68 8.56
N ARG A 328 8.34 2.56 8.68
CA ARG A 328 8.47 1.66 9.84
C ARG A 328 9.82 0.92 9.87
N LEU A 329 10.30 0.45 8.71
CA LEU A 329 11.61 -0.20 8.59
C LEU A 329 12.74 0.75 8.97
N GLN A 330 12.66 2.01 8.54
CA GLN A 330 13.62 3.06 8.90
C GLN A 330 13.65 3.28 10.41
N ALA A 331 12.48 3.44 11.03
CA ALA A 331 12.36 3.66 12.46
C ALA A 331 12.91 2.48 13.27
N ASP A 332 12.57 1.24 12.91
CA ASP A 332 13.12 0.03 13.56
C ASP A 332 14.65 -0.04 13.43
N CYS A 333 15.17 0.26 12.24
CA CYS A 333 16.61 0.30 12.00
C CYS A 333 17.32 1.37 12.85
N LEU A 334 16.74 2.56 12.97
CA LEU A 334 17.27 3.65 13.79
C LEU A 334 17.26 3.30 15.28
N ASP A 335 16.17 2.69 15.77
CA ASP A 335 16.08 2.27 17.17
C ASP A 335 17.11 1.21 17.52
N ILE A 336 17.31 0.22 16.64
CA ILE A 336 18.37 -0.78 16.80
C ILE A 336 19.75 -0.11 16.77
N LEU A 337 20.00 0.84 15.85
CA LEU A 337 21.27 1.55 15.79
C LEU A 337 21.55 2.29 17.11
N ARG A 338 20.58 3.06 17.60
CA ARG A 338 20.67 3.81 18.86
C ARG A 338 20.98 2.87 20.03
N TRP A 339 20.27 1.73 20.12
CA TRP A 339 20.51 0.71 21.13
C TRP A 339 21.91 0.09 21.05
N LEU A 340 22.41 -0.19 19.84
CA LEU A 340 23.76 -0.71 19.63
C LEU A 340 24.86 0.31 19.97
N GLN A 341 24.56 1.61 19.95
CA GLN A 341 25.49 2.70 20.30
C GLN A 341 25.53 3.00 21.80
N GLN A 342 24.42 2.81 22.53
CA GLN A 342 24.27 3.19 23.95
C GLN A 342 24.53 2.02 24.92
N ASP A 343 25.60 1.25 24.69
CA ASP A 343 26.01 0.09 25.52
C ASP A 343 24.93 -0.99 25.72
N ARG A 344 23.90 -1.00 24.87
CA ARG A 344 22.88 -2.06 24.77
C ARG A 344 22.14 -2.34 26.08
N LYS A 345 21.87 -1.33 26.91
CA LYS A 345 21.15 -1.53 28.18
C LYS A 345 19.82 -2.30 27.97
N PRO A 346 19.52 -3.34 28.78
CA PRO A 346 18.31 -4.16 28.57
C PRO A 346 16.99 -3.38 28.74
N SER A 347 16.98 -2.33 29.56
CA SER A 347 15.82 -1.43 29.69
C SER A 347 15.54 -0.63 28.41
N GLN A 348 16.53 -0.46 27.54
CA GLN A 348 16.46 0.31 26.29
C GLN A 348 16.37 -0.57 25.04
N THR A 349 16.15 -1.88 25.18
CA THR A 349 16.04 -2.74 23.99
C THR A 349 14.84 -2.32 23.13
N PRO A 350 15.01 -2.18 21.80
CA PRO A 350 13.93 -1.84 20.87
C PRO A 350 12.78 -2.85 20.93
N SER A 351 11.56 -2.35 20.76
CA SER A 351 10.33 -3.16 20.78
C SER A 351 10.37 -4.29 19.75
N CYS A 352 10.95 -4.04 18.57
CA CYS A 352 11.10 -5.04 17.51
C CYS A 352 12.00 -6.21 17.90
N ILE A 353 13.11 -5.95 18.61
CA ILE A 353 14.02 -6.99 19.11
C ILE A 353 13.37 -7.77 20.24
N LYS A 354 12.78 -7.07 21.23
CA LYS A 354 12.07 -7.71 22.35
C LYS A 354 11.00 -8.68 21.84
N ALA A 355 10.14 -8.18 20.96
CA ALA A 355 9.02 -8.96 20.43
C ALA A 355 9.49 -10.13 19.56
N PHE A 356 10.59 -9.98 18.81
CA PHE A 356 11.19 -11.09 18.05
C PHE A 356 11.76 -12.16 18.98
N VAL A 357 12.46 -11.79 20.06
CA VAL A 357 13.00 -12.77 21.01
C VAL A 357 11.89 -13.52 21.75
N GLU A 358 10.81 -12.83 22.10
CA GLU A 358 9.67 -13.42 22.81
C GLU A 358 8.83 -14.36 21.93
N SER A 359 8.62 -14.00 20.67
CA SER A 359 7.70 -14.74 19.79
C SER A 359 8.40 -15.59 18.72
N GLY A 360 9.66 -15.31 18.39
CA GLY A 360 10.37 -15.88 17.24
C GLY A 360 9.90 -15.33 15.88
N HIS A 361 8.94 -14.41 15.87
CA HIS A 361 8.31 -13.89 14.66
C HIS A 361 8.65 -12.40 14.45
N THR A 362 8.65 -11.98 13.19
CA THR A 362 8.70 -10.56 12.80
C THR A 362 7.39 -10.17 12.15
N LEU A 363 7.11 -8.86 12.05
CA LEU A 363 5.99 -8.37 11.27
C LEU A 363 6.28 -8.37 9.76
N TYR A 364 7.55 -8.47 9.35
CA TYR A 364 7.99 -8.22 7.99
C TYR A 364 7.89 -9.43 7.06
N LEU A 365 7.94 -10.66 7.60
CA LEU A 365 7.93 -11.86 6.76
C LEU A 365 6.59 -12.00 6.01
N SER A 366 5.48 -11.88 6.73
CA SER A 366 4.13 -11.93 6.14
C SER A 366 3.88 -10.82 5.12
N VAL A 367 4.40 -9.62 5.39
CA VAL A 367 4.35 -8.49 4.46
C VAL A 367 5.17 -8.80 3.20
N ALA A 368 6.37 -9.34 3.35
CA ALA A 368 7.22 -9.72 2.22
C ALA A 368 6.56 -10.78 1.34
N ASP A 369 5.95 -11.80 1.94
CA ASP A 369 5.26 -12.84 1.20
C ASP A 369 4.06 -12.30 0.41
N ALA A 370 3.31 -11.33 0.96
CA ALA A 370 2.22 -10.69 0.23
C ALA A 370 2.73 -9.82 -0.94
N LEU A 371 3.86 -9.12 -0.75
CA LEU A 371 4.49 -8.34 -1.81
C LEU A 371 5.06 -9.21 -2.93
N ASP A 372 5.56 -10.41 -2.62
CA ASP A 372 5.96 -11.37 -3.65
C ASP A 372 4.76 -11.71 -4.53
N VAL A 373 3.60 -12.01 -3.93
CA VAL A 373 2.38 -12.32 -4.68
C VAL A 373 2.01 -11.16 -5.61
N TYR A 374 2.06 -9.91 -5.13
CA TYR A 374 1.82 -8.74 -5.97
C TYR A 374 2.81 -8.66 -7.15
N GLY A 375 4.10 -8.89 -6.87
CA GLY A 375 5.18 -8.80 -7.85
C GLY A 375 5.19 -9.91 -8.91
N THR A 376 4.68 -11.11 -8.60
CA THR A 376 4.78 -12.28 -9.48
C THR A 376 3.52 -12.62 -10.29
N HIS A 377 2.32 -12.19 -9.88
CA HIS A 377 1.06 -12.77 -10.39
C HIS A 377 0.39 -12.12 -11.62
N SER A 378 1.02 -11.22 -12.37
CA SER A 378 0.34 -10.60 -13.54
C SER A 378 0.67 -11.29 -14.87
N SER A 379 -0.37 -11.62 -15.65
CA SER A 379 -0.28 -12.12 -17.03
C SER A 379 0.41 -11.16 -18.02
N LEU A 380 0.71 -9.94 -17.60
CA LEU A 380 1.43 -8.92 -18.38
C LEU A 380 2.91 -9.25 -18.55
N ALA A 381 3.51 -9.99 -17.60
CA ALA A 381 4.91 -10.42 -17.69
C ALA A 381 5.18 -11.32 -18.90
N ASN A 382 4.16 -11.98 -19.45
CA ASN A 382 4.29 -12.85 -20.62
C ASN A 382 3.85 -12.22 -21.95
N LYS A 383 3.31 -10.98 -21.93
CA LYS A 383 2.73 -10.36 -23.13
C LYS A 383 3.42 -9.05 -23.56
N TYR A 384 4.16 -8.42 -22.65
CA TYR A 384 4.84 -7.13 -22.88
C TYR A 384 6.32 -7.12 -22.40
N LEU A 385 6.87 -8.29 -22.07
CA LEU A 385 8.31 -8.59 -22.17
C LEU A 385 8.53 -9.32 -23.50
#